data_AF-A0T2U1-F1
#
_entry.id   AF-A0T2U1-F1
#
_cell.length_a   1.000
_cell.length_b   1.000
_cell.length_c   1.000
_cell.angle_alpha   90.00
_cell.angle_beta   90.00
_cell.angle_gamma   90.00
#
_symmetry.space_group_name_H-M   'P 1'
#
loop_
_entity.id
_entity.type
_entity.pdbx_description
1 polymer ?
#
loop_
_entity_poly.entity_id
_entity_poly.type
_entity_poly.pdbx_seq_one_letter_code
_entity_poly.pdbx_strand_id
1 'polypeptide(L)'
;DYTDQRITSADLHNECTQTHTGTSASAPLAAGIFALALEQNPDLTWRDLQHIVVWTSEFDPLANNPGWKRNGAGLMVNSRFGFGLLNAKALVDLA
;
A
#
# COMPACT_ATOMS: atom_id res chain seq x y z
N ASP A 1 12.48 11.13 -17.83
CA ASP A 1 12.52 9.67 -17.92
C ASP A 1 11.98 9.03 -16.66
N TYR A 2 10.80 8.44 -16.72
CA TYR A 2 10.29 7.58 -15.64
C TYR A 2 10.95 6.21 -15.81
N THR A 3 11.99 5.93 -15.05
CA THR A 3 12.38 4.54 -14.80
C THR A 3 11.32 3.94 -13.91
N ASP A 4 10.41 3.14 -14.48
CA ASP A 4 9.47 2.34 -13.69
C ASP A 4 10.26 1.56 -12.63
N GLN A 5 9.87 1.72 -11.37
CA GLN A 5 10.36 0.86 -10.31
C GLN A 5 9.85 -0.56 -10.59
N ARG A 6 10.79 -1.50 -10.66
CA ARG A 6 10.50 -2.90 -10.98
C ARG A 6 10.47 -3.72 -9.71
N ILE A 7 9.58 -4.70 -9.69
CA ILE A 7 9.46 -5.65 -8.59
C ILE A 7 10.11 -6.96 -9.00
N THR A 8 10.85 -7.55 -8.07
CA THR A 8 11.42 -8.89 -8.23
C THR A 8 10.42 -9.91 -7.69
N SER A 9 10.10 -10.94 -8.47
CA SER A 9 9.17 -11.99 -8.08
C SER A 9 9.44 -13.29 -8.85
N ALA A 10 8.76 -14.37 -8.48
CA ALA A 10 8.74 -15.60 -9.27
C ALA A 10 8.09 -15.36 -10.64
N ASP A 11 8.55 -16.11 -11.64
CA ASP A 11 8.04 -16.09 -13.01
C ASP A 11 7.77 -17.52 -13.52
N LEU A 12 7.13 -17.62 -14.68
CA LEU A 12 6.88 -18.88 -15.36
C LEU A 12 8.17 -19.65 -15.62
N HIS A 13 8.04 -20.96 -15.87
CA HIS A 13 9.17 -21.84 -16.19
C HIS A 13 10.24 -21.95 -15.09
N ASN A 14 9.85 -21.74 -13.82
CA ASN A 14 10.75 -21.81 -12.67
C ASN A 14 11.86 -20.74 -12.72
N GLU A 15 11.52 -19.56 -13.25
CA GLU A 15 12.41 -18.41 -13.38
C GLU A 15 12.08 -17.31 -12.37
N CYS A 16 12.91 -16.28 -12.33
CA CYS A 16 12.72 -15.07 -11.53
C CYS A 16 12.67 -13.86 -12.45
N THR A 17 11.63 -13.04 -12.32
CA THR A 17 11.54 -11.75 -13.01
C THR A 17 12.07 -10.64 -12.12
N GLN A 18 12.81 -9.71 -12.71
CA GLN A 18 13.21 -8.43 -12.10
C GLN A 18 12.59 -7.24 -12.85
N THR A 19 11.59 -7.51 -13.69
CA THR A 19 11.00 -6.53 -14.61
C THR A 19 9.48 -6.47 -14.48
N HIS A 20 8.91 -7.02 -13.40
CA HIS A 20 7.49 -6.86 -13.13
C HIS A 20 7.19 -5.39 -12.79
N THR A 21 6.26 -4.77 -13.50
CA THR A 21 5.93 -3.35 -13.39
C THR A 21 4.42 -3.11 -13.36
N GLY A 22 4.04 -1.84 -13.24
CA GLY A 22 2.65 -1.39 -13.28
C GLY A 22 1.92 -1.55 -11.96
N THR A 23 0.70 -1.03 -11.92
CA THR A 23 -0.19 -1.13 -10.75
C THR A 23 -0.53 -2.58 -10.38
N SER A 24 -0.45 -3.49 -11.35
CA SER A 24 -0.57 -4.94 -11.17
C SER A 24 0.48 -5.51 -10.22
N ALA A 25 1.66 -4.89 -10.11
CA ALA A 25 2.70 -5.28 -9.16
C ALA A 25 2.44 -4.74 -7.74
N SER A 26 1.72 -3.62 -7.64
CA SER A 26 1.40 -2.98 -6.35
C SER A 26 0.30 -3.70 -5.58
N ALA A 27 -0.73 -4.20 -6.26
CA ALA A 27 -1.87 -4.85 -5.60
C ALA A 27 -1.48 -6.14 -4.83
N PRO A 28 -0.62 -7.03 -5.34
CA PRO A 28 -0.13 -8.20 -4.59
C PRO A 28 0.68 -7.84 -3.35
N LEU A 29 1.45 -6.74 -3.39
CA LEU A 29 2.17 -6.25 -2.21
C LEU A 29 1.20 -5.80 -1.12
N ALA A 30 0.16 -5.06 -1.49
CA ALA A 30 -0.91 -4.68 -0.56
C ALA A 30 -1.63 -5.91 0.02
N ALA A 31 -1.95 -6.90 -0.81
CA ALA A 31 -2.57 -8.15 -0.37
C ALA A 31 -1.68 -8.92 0.63
N GLY A 32 -0.36 -8.96 0.41
CA GLY A 32 0.58 -9.54 1.37
C GLY A 32 0.58 -8.83 2.72
N ILE A 33 0.55 -7.49 2.72
CA ILE A 33 0.45 -6.70 3.97
C ILE A 33 -0.89 -6.96 4.68
N PHE A 34 -1.99 -7.04 3.94
CA PHE A 34 -3.30 -7.35 4.51
C PHE A 34 -3.36 -8.76 5.12
N ALA A 35 -2.66 -9.73 4.52
CA ALA A 35 -2.53 -11.06 5.11
C ALA A 35 -1.84 -11.01 6.48
N LEU A 36 -0.80 -10.19 6.65
CA LEU A 36 -0.14 -10.00 7.95
C LEU A 36 -1.08 -9.36 9.00
N ALA A 37 -1.87 -8.37 8.59
CA ALA A 37 -2.86 -7.74 9.47
C ALA A 37 -3.96 -8.73 9.90
N LEU A 38 -4.44 -9.56 8.97
CA LEU A 38 -5.44 -10.60 9.25
C LEU A 38 -4.87 -11.78 10.05
N GLU A 39 -3.58 -12.07 9.92
CA GLU A 39 -2.88 -13.04 10.78
C GLU A 39 -2.85 -12.55 12.23
N GLN A 40 -2.59 -11.25 12.42
CA GLN A 40 -2.59 -10.62 13.75
C GLN A 40 -4.00 -10.54 14.36
N ASN A 41 -5.00 -10.17 13.56
CA ASN A 41 -6.39 -10.10 13.98
C ASN A 41 -7.35 -10.67 12.92
N PRO A 42 -7.79 -11.93 13.06
CA PRO A 42 -8.67 -12.57 12.09
C PRO A 42 -10.13 -12.10 12.17
N ASP A 43 -10.52 -11.35 13.22
CA ASP A 43 -11.88 -10.85 13.40
C ASP A 43 -12.14 -9.53 12.66
N LEU A 44 -11.10 -8.94 12.03
CA LEU A 44 -11.24 -7.72 11.24
C LEU A 44 -12.26 -7.91 10.12
N THR A 45 -13.27 -7.03 10.07
CA THR A 45 -14.19 -7.01 8.94
C THR A 45 -13.52 -6.38 7.72
N TRP A 46 -14.11 -6.60 6.54
CA TRP A 46 -13.63 -5.97 5.31
C TRP A 46 -13.59 -4.43 5.39
N ARG A 47 -14.43 -3.81 6.23
CA ARG A 47 -14.43 -2.36 6.45
C ARG A 47 -13.35 -1.94 7.43
N ASP A 48 -13.08 -2.72 8.46
CA ASP A 48 -12.03 -2.41 9.44
C ASP A 48 -10.67 -2.34 8.74
N LEU A 49 -10.39 -3.29 7.85
CA LEU A 49 -9.17 -3.28 7.05
C LEU A 49 -9.03 -2.01 6.20
N GLN A 50 -10.13 -1.52 5.59
CA GLN A 50 -10.12 -0.25 4.86
C GLN A 50 -9.86 0.95 5.79
N HIS A 51 -10.45 0.95 6.99
CA HIS A 51 -10.22 2.00 7.98
C HIS A 51 -8.76 2.01 8.45
N ILE A 52 -8.17 0.85 8.73
CA ILE A 52 -6.77 0.75 9.15
C ILE A 52 -5.88 1.34 8.06
N VAL A 53 -6.09 0.98 6.78
CA VAL A 53 -5.35 1.59 5.65
C VAL A 53 -5.41 3.11 5.67
N VAL A 54 -6.60 3.70 5.88
CA VAL A 54 -6.77 5.17 5.92
C VAL A 54 -5.97 5.80 7.06
N TRP A 55 -5.94 5.16 8.23
CA TRP A 55 -5.30 5.71 9.43
C TRP A 55 -3.79 5.47 9.50
N THR A 56 -3.26 4.46 8.79
CA THR A 56 -1.84 4.06 8.89
C THR A 56 -1.02 4.39 7.65
N SER A 57 -1.65 4.82 6.55
CA SER A 57 -0.92 5.20 5.34
C SER A 57 -0.07 6.45 5.53
N GLU A 58 1.10 6.47 4.88
CA GLU A 58 2.10 7.54 5.01
C GLU A 58 2.17 8.40 3.75
N PHE A 59 1.87 9.69 3.90
CA PHE A 59 1.98 10.64 2.78
C PHE A 59 3.43 11.13 2.57
N ASP A 60 4.26 11.14 3.62
CA ASP A 60 5.61 11.74 3.62
C ASP A 60 6.52 11.22 2.48
N PRO A 61 6.60 9.91 2.20
CA PRO A 61 7.43 9.39 1.09
C PRO A 61 7.00 9.91 -0.28
N LEU A 62 5.75 10.39 -0.39
CA LEU A 62 5.13 10.86 -1.62
C LEU A 62 4.86 12.38 -1.60
N ALA A 63 5.33 13.09 -0.57
CA ALA A 63 4.97 14.49 -0.30
C ALA A 63 5.35 15.46 -1.42
N ASN A 64 6.41 15.16 -2.18
CA ASN A 64 6.87 16.00 -3.29
C ASN A 64 5.95 15.92 -4.53
N ASN A 65 4.94 15.05 -4.54
CA ASN A 65 3.97 14.98 -5.63
C ASN A 65 2.90 16.07 -5.49
N PRO A 66 2.52 16.76 -6.58
CA PRO A 66 1.47 17.77 -6.50
C PRO A 66 0.08 17.16 -6.23
N GLY A 67 -0.82 17.96 -5.68
CA GLY A 67 -2.25 17.61 -5.54
C GLY A 67 -2.66 17.06 -4.18
N TRP A 68 -1.75 16.97 -3.22
CA TRP A 68 -2.10 16.66 -1.83
C TRP A 68 -3.00 17.73 -1.22
N LYS A 69 -4.03 17.29 -0.50
CA LYS A 69 -4.95 18.16 0.25
C LYS A 69 -5.18 17.55 1.62
N ARG A 70 -5.30 18.40 2.65
CA ARG A 70 -5.75 17.96 3.97
C ARG A 70 -7.27 17.91 3.99
N ASN A 71 -7.85 16.77 4.38
CA ASN A 71 -9.30 16.60 4.50
C ASN A 71 -9.82 17.08 5.87
N GLY A 72 -11.14 16.99 6.10
CA GLY A 72 -11.78 17.40 7.37
C GLY A 72 -11.39 16.57 8.60
N ALA A 73 -10.83 15.38 8.42
CA ALA A 73 -10.30 14.54 9.49
C ALA A 73 -8.81 14.83 9.78
N GLY A 74 -8.21 15.80 9.10
CA GLY A 74 -6.80 16.16 9.26
C GLY A 74 -5.83 15.24 8.51
N LEU A 75 -6.32 14.29 7.71
CA LEU A 75 -5.49 13.37 6.93
C LEU A 75 -5.12 13.98 5.57
N MET A 76 -3.92 13.67 5.09
CA MET A 76 -3.48 14.04 3.75
C MET A 76 -4.05 13.06 2.73
N VAL A 77 -4.66 13.59 1.66
CA VAL A 77 -5.24 12.79 0.56
C VAL A 77 -4.83 13.35 -0.79
N ASN A 78 -4.56 12.46 -1.74
CA ASN A 78 -4.26 12.77 -3.13
C ASN A 78 -5.05 11.84 -4.05
N SER A 79 -5.62 12.36 -5.14
CA SER A 79 -6.41 11.54 -6.07
C SER A 79 -5.61 10.44 -6.77
N ARG A 80 -4.27 10.55 -6.81
CA ARG A 80 -3.36 9.55 -7.39
C ARG A 80 -2.88 8.50 -6.38
N PHE A 81 -2.80 8.86 -5.10
CA PHE A 81 -2.13 8.06 -4.07
C PHE A 81 -3.04 7.71 -2.88
N GLY A 82 -4.31 8.11 -2.90
CA GLY A 82 -5.20 7.94 -1.75
C GLY A 82 -4.62 8.66 -0.52
N PHE A 83 -4.52 7.95 0.59
CA PHE A 83 -3.97 8.47 1.85
C PHE A 83 -2.44 8.36 1.97
N GLY A 84 -1.76 7.70 1.02
CA GLY A 84 -0.31 7.53 1.05
C GLY A 84 0.12 6.09 0.78
N LEU A 85 1.40 5.83 1.10
CA LEU A 85 1.99 4.50 1.00
C LEU A 85 1.52 3.64 2.18
N LEU A 86 1.27 2.34 1.95
CA LEU A 86 0.96 1.41 3.03
C LEU A 86 2.18 1.24 3.94
N ASN A 87 1.99 1.42 5.25
CA ASN A 87 2.98 1.06 6.26
C ASN A 87 2.57 -0.28 6.89
N ALA A 88 3.28 -1.36 6.53
CA ALA A 88 2.96 -2.70 6.99
C ALA A 88 3.02 -2.85 8.52
N LYS A 89 4.03 -2.23 9.16
CA LYS A 89 4.16 -2.26 10.61
C LYS A 89 2.98 -1.57 11.30
N ALA A 90 2.65 -0.36 10.86
CA ALA A 90 1.53 0.38 11.45
C ALA A 90 0.18 -0.30 11.20
N LEU A 91 0.00 -0.96 10.03
CA LEU A 91 -1.17 -1.79 9.74
C LEU A 91 -1.31 -2.95 10.73
N VAL A 92 -0.24 -3.70 10.97
CA VAL A 92 -0.23 -4.84 11.90
C VAL A 92 -0.36 -4.38 13.35
N ASP A 93 0.28 -3.27 13.74
CA ASP A 93 0.19 -2.76 15.11
C ASP A 93 -1.23 -2.25 15.46
N LEU A 94 -2.00 -1.79 14.47
CA LEU A 94 -3.37 -1.28 14.65
C LEU A 94 -4.45 -2.37 14.44
N ALA A 95 -4.09 -3.47 13.79
CA ALA A 95 -4.95 -4.64 13.57
C ALA A 95 -5.26 -5.34 14.90
#